data_AF-A0A1Q5PX67-F1
#
_entry.id   AF-A0A1Q5PX67-F1
#
_cell.length_a   1.000
_cell.length_b   1.000
_cell.length_c   1.000
_cell.angle_alpha   90.00
_cell.angle_beta   90.00
_cell.angle_gamma   90.00
#
_symmetry.space_group_name_H-M   'P 1'
#
loop_
_entity.id
_entity.type
_entity.pdbx_description
1 polymer ?
#
loop_
_entity_poly.entity_id
_entity_poly.type
_entity_poly.pdbx_seq_one_letter_code
_entity_poly.pdbx_strand_id
1 'polypeptide(L)'
;MRPTDWSALGLTGDPTPGDPVVIRGGAQKMRTVADMINRCAANLRALEVGSSQSESVKALMESKKVIVDGALAAEGRYRATGEALESYALVLDGVQSDT
;
A
#
# COMPACT_ATOMS: atom_id res chain seq x y z
N MET A 1 2.68 2.33 -36.51
CA MET A 1 3.29 1.02 -36.23
C MET A 1 4.45 1.24 -35.27
N ARG A 2 4.60 0.42 -34.21
CA ARG A 2 5.73 0.54 -33.27
C ARG A 2 7.02 0.06 -33.96
N PRO A 3 8.19 0.71 -33.74
CA PRO A 3 9.44 0.27 -34.36
C PRO A 3 9.78 -1.19 -34.00
N THR A 4 10.35 -1.92 -34.95
CA THR A 4 10.77 -3.32 -34.75
C THR A 4 12.28 -3.47 -34.64
N ASP A 5 13.07 -2.50 -35.13
CA ASP A 5 14.52 -2.44 -34.98
C ASP A 5 14.89 -1.44 -33.88
N TRP A 6 15.49 -1.96 -32.82
CA TRP A 6 15.96 -1.20 -31.65
C TRP A 6 17.48 -1.27 -31.49
N SER A 7 18.19 -1.79 -32.49
CA SER A 7 19.65 -1.98 -32.46
C SER A 7 20.42 -0.67 -32.29
N ALA A 8 19.86 0.46 -32.73
CA ALA A 8 20.43 1.79 -32.52
C ALA A 8 20.54 2.19 -31.04
N LEU A 9 19.74 1.56 -30.16
CA LEU A 9 19.81 1.71 -28.71
C LEU A 9 20.55 0.55 -28.02
N GLY A 10 21.14 -0.36 -28.80
CA GLY A 10 21.81 -1.56 -28.29
C GLY A 10 20.86 -2.65 -27.78
N LEU A 11 19.56 -2.53 -28.04
CA LEU A 11 18.54 -3.47 -27.58
C LEU A 11 18.30 -4.57 -28.61
N THR A 12 18.00 -5.77 -28.12
CA THR A 12 17.73 -6.94 -28.96
C THR A 12 16.28 -7.02 -29.43
N GLY A 13 15.40 -6.23 -28.82
CA GLY A 13 13.98 -6.17 -29.13
C GLY A 13 13.31 -4.91 -28.60
N ASP A 14 11.99 -4.87 -28.74
CA ASP A 14 11.16 -3.77 -28.27
C ASP A 14 11.16 -3.69 -26.74
N PRO A 15 11.64 -2.59 -26.12
CA PRO A 15 11.75 -2.49 -24.67
C PRO A 15 10.38 -2.56 -23.99
N THR A 16 10.34 -3.31 -22.89
CA THR A 16 9.16 -3.36 -22.02
C THR A 16 8.96 -2.01 -21.33
N PRO A 17 7.82 -1.34 -21.49
CA PRO A 17 7.61 0.01 -20.96
C PRO A 17 7.40 0.01 -19.44
N GLY A 18 7.76 1.13 -18.79
CA GLY A 18 7.55 1.36 -17.36
C GLY A 18 8.83 1.75 -16.63
N ASP A 19 8.70 2.13 -15.36
CA ASP A 19 9.81 2.49 -14.48
C ASP A 19 9.68 1.71 -13.14
N PRO A 20 10.50 0.68 -12.93
CA PRO A 20 10.51 -0.10 -11.69
C PRO A 20 10.76 0.73 -10.44
N VAL A 21 11.56 1.81 -10.52
CA VAL A 21 11.89 2.67 -9.38
C VAL A 21 10.65 3.47 -8.95
N VAL A 22 9.92 4.03 -9.91
CA VAL A 22 8.65 4.74 -9.63
C VAL A 22 7.63 3.80 -8.99
N ILE A 23 7.52 2.57 -9.48
CA ILE A 23 6.59 1.57 -8.94
C ILE A 23 6.98 1.17 -7.50
N ARG A 24 8.26 0.90 -7.23
CA ARG A 24 8.75 0.64 -5.85
C ARG A 24 8.47 1.83 -4.92
N GLY A 25 8.64 3.06 -5.42
CA GLY A 25 8.27 4.27 -4.68
C GLY A 25 6.77 4.31 -4.35
N GLY A 26 5.90 3.89 -5.27
CA GLY A 26 4.47 3.70 -5.03
C GLY A 26 4.19 2.62 -3.98
N ALA A 27 4.86 1.47 -4.08
CA ALA A 27 4.75 0.37 -3.13
C ALA A 27 5.08 0.82 -1.70
N GLN A 28 6.19 1.55 -1.55
CA GLN A 28 6.61 2.09 -0.26
C GLN A 28 5.59 3.08 0.31
N LYS A 29 5.05 3.98 -0.52
CA LYS A 29 3.99 4.93 -0.08
C LYS A 29 2.77 4.19 0.45
N MET A 30 2.31 3.14 -0.23
CA MET A 30 1.16 2.35 0.22
C MET A 30 1.44 1.67 1.58
N ARG A 31 2.63 1.08 1.76
CA ARG A 31 3.03 0.50 3.05
C ARG A 31 3.12 1.55 4.17
N THR A 32 3.64 2.74 3.88
CA THR A 32 3.67 3.85 4.86
C THR A 32 2.26 4.26 5.29
N VAL A 33 1.31 4.34 4.35
CA VAL A 33 -0.10 4.63 4.67
C VAL A 33 -0.69 3.53 5.56
N ALA A 34 -0.44 2.25 5.24
CA ALA A 34 -0.88 1.14 6.07
C ALA A 34 -0.34 1.26 7.51
N ASP A 35 0.96 1.57 7.68
CA ASP A 35 1.56 1.73 9.00
C ASP A 35 0.97 2.91 9.79
N MET A 36 0.65 4.02 9.12
CA MET A 36 -0.03 5.15 9.74
C MET A 36 -1.44 4.79 10.22
N ILE A 37 -2.20 4.05 9.40
CA ILE A 37 -3.55 3.59 9.76
C ILE A 37 -3.49 2.62 10.94
N ASN A 38 -2.55 1.67 10.93
CA ASN A 38 -2.36 0.72 12.03
C ASN A 38 -2.04 1.43 13.35
N ARG A 39 -1.15 2.43 13.32
CA ARG A 39 -0.82 3.25 14.49
C ARG A 39 -2.04 4.02 15.00
N CYS A 40 -2.84 4.59 14.10
CA CYS A 40 -4.08 5.27 14.48
C CYS A 40 -5.06 4.30 15.18
N ALA A 41 -5.28 3.11 14.60
CA ALA A 41 -6.13 2.09 15.19
C ALA A 41 -5.62 1.62 16.57
N ALA A 42 -4.30 1.46 16.73
CA ALA A 42 -3.68 1.13 18.01
C ALA A 42 -3.91 2.22 19.06
N ASN A 43 -3.73 3.50 18.70
CA ASN A 43 -3.98 4.63 19.59
C ASN A 43 -5.46 4.70 20.00
N LEU A 44 -6.38 4.49 19.07
CA LEU A 44 -7.81 4.43 19.38
C LEU A 44 -8.11 3.28 20.34
N ARG A 45 -7.55 2.08 20.13
CA ARG A 45 -7.71 0.92 21.02
C ARG A 45 -7.21 1.20 22.44
N ALA A 46 -6.10 1.92 22.57
CA ALA A 46 -5.51 2.29 23.86
C ALA A 46 -6.35 3.32 24.65
N LEU A 47 -7.37 3.95 24.05
CA LEU A 47 -8.32 4.78 24.80
C LEU A 47 -9.11 3.91 25.79
N GLU A 48 -8.68 3.93 27.04
CA GLU A 48 -9.41 3.31 28.15
C GLU A 48 -10.54 4.22 28.63
N VAL A 49 -11.67 3.59 28.95
CA VAL A 49 -12.76 4.26 29.64
C VAL A 49 -12.55 4.01 31.12
N GLY A 50 -12.48 5.09 31.92
CA GLY A 50 -12.49 4.98 33.39
C GLY A 50 -13.80 4.36 33.91
N SER A 51 -14.11 4.49 35.20
CA SER A 51 -15.33 3.89 35.79
C SER A 51 -16.67 4.50 35.31
N SER A 52 -16.68 5.32 34.26
CA SER A 52 -17.86 6.00 33.75
C SER A 52 -18.80 5.05 33.01
N GLN A 53 -20.05 4.98 33.46
CA GLN A 53 -21.12 4.20 32.83
C GLN A 53 -22.11 5.06 32.01
N SER A 54 -21.77 6.30 31.67
CA SER A 54 -22.68 7.18 30.93
C SER A 54 -23.01 6.63 29.54
N GLU A 55 -24.22 6.92 29.06
CA GLU A 55 -24.67 6.53 27.71
C GLU A 55 -23.77 7.12 26.62
N SER A 56 -23.30 8.36 26.80
CA SER A 56 -22.34 9.01 25.91
C SER A 56 -21.02 8.26 25.78
N VAL A 57 -20.53 7.66 26.87
CA VAL A 57 -19.32 6.84 26.88
C VAL A 57 -19.54 5.52 26.15
N LYS A 58 -20.70 4.88 26.33
CA LYS A 58 -21.06 3.66 25.58
C LYS A 58 -21.12 3.95 24.07
N ALA A 59 -21.79 5.03 23.67
CA ALA A 59 -21.88 5.44 22.26
C ALA A 59 -20.51 5.73 21.65
N LEU A 60 -19.62 6.39 22.41
CA LEU A 60 -18.24 6.64 21.99
C LEU A 60 -17.47 5.33 21.77
N MET A 61 -17.61 4.35 22.66
CA MET A 61 -16.92 3.06 22.54
C MET A 61 -17.41 2.22 21.37
N GLU A 62 -18.70 2.26 21.07
CA GLU A 62 -19.24 1.60 19.88
C GLU A 62 -18.71 2.26 18.60
N SER A 63 -18.72 3.60 18.54
CA SER A 63 -18.14 4.35 17.42
C SER A 63 -16.64 4.04 17.24
N LYS A 64 -15.88 3.99 18.34
CA LYS A 64 -14.47 3.56 18.34
C LYS A 64 -14.30 2.18 17.72
N LYS A 65 -15.14 1.20 18.09
CA LYS A 65 -15.08 -0.16 17.52
C LYS A 65 -15.25 -0.13 16.00
N VAL A 66 -16.30 0.55 15.52
CA VAL A 66 -16.58 0.68 14.07
C VAL A 66 -15.40 1.33 13.32
N ILE A 67 -14.85 2.42 13.87
CA ILE A 67 -13.72 3.13 13.25
C ILE A 67 -12.47 2.23 13.21
N VAL A 68 -12.19 1.52 14.30
CA VAL A 68 -11.03 0.61 14.38
C VAL A 68 -11.15 -0.53 13.38
N ASP A 69 -12.33 -1.13 13.23
CA ASP A 69 -12.56 -2.21 12.27
C ASP A 69 -12.43 -1.72 10.83
N GLY A 70 -12.99 -0.53 10.52
CA GLY A 70 -12.81 0.12 9.22
C GLY A 70 -11.36 0.50 8.91
N ALA A 71 -10.62 0.97 9.92
CA ALA A 71 -9.19 1.28 9.81
C ALA A 71 -8.38 0.03 9.49
N LEU A 72 -8.61 -1.09 10.17
CA LEU A 72 -7.91 -2.34 9.85
C LEU A 72 -8.23 -2.86 8.45
N ALA A 73 -9.48 -2.74 8.00
CA ALA A 73 -9.84 -3.11 6.63
C ALA A 73 -9.11 -2.23 5.59
N ALA A 74 -8.96 -0.93 5.86
CA ALA A 74 -8.20 -0.03 4.99
C ALA A 74 -6.70 -0.35 5.02
N GLU A 75 -6.14 -0.57 6.20
CA GLU A 75 -4.74 -0.98 6.40
C GLU A 75 -4.38 -2.20 5.55
N GLY A 76 -5.20 -3.26 5.61
CA GLY A 76 -4.96 -4.48 4.84
C GLY A 76 -4.97 -4.23 3.33
N ARG A 77 -5.86 -3.37 2.82
CA ARG A 77 -5.89 -3.01 1.38
C ARG A 77 -4.64 -2.27 0.95
N TYR A 78 -4.19 -1.29 1.75
CA TYR A 78 -2.96 -0.55 1.44
C TYR A 78 -1.72 -1.45 1.51
N ARG A 79 -1.66 -2.35 2.49
CA ARG A 79 -0.56 -3.32 2.62
C ARG A 79 -0.51 -4.26 1.41
N ALA A 80 -1.62 -4.90 1.07
CA ALA A 80 -1.72 -5.78 -0.09
C ALA A 80 -1.38 -5.07 -1.41
N THR A 81 -1.81 -3.82 -1.58
CA THR A 81 -1.46 -3.01 -2.76
C THR A 81 0.05 -2.75 -2.81
N GLY A 82 0.66 -2.40 -1.67
CA GLY A 82 2.11 -2.23 -1.60
C GLY A 82 2.89 -3.49 -1.94
N GLU A 83 2.46 -4.65 -1.47
CA GLU A 83 3.07 -5.95 -1.78
C GLU A 83 2.94 -6.32 -3.27
N ALA A 84 1.76 -6.08 -3.86
CA ALA A 84 1.53 -6.31 -5.28
C ALA A 84 2.41 -5.42 -6.17
N LEU A 85 2.53 -4.13 -5.83
CA LEU A 85 3.39 -3.20 -6.57
C LEU A 85 4.88 -3.57 -6.45
N GLU A 86 5.33 -3.99 -5.28
CA GLU A 86 6.71 -4.46 -5.08
C GLU A 86 7.00 -5.68 -5.95
N SER A 87 6.10 -6.67 -5.92
CA SER A 87 6.22 -7.90 -6.71
C SER A 87 6.24 -7.60 -8.20
N TYR A 88 5.37 -6.69 -8.66
CA TYR A 88 5.34 -6.25 -10.05
C TYR A 88 6.63 -5.54 -10.46
N ALA A 89 7.15 -4.63 -9.63
CA ALA A 89 8.39 -3.93 -9.93
C ALA A 89 9.58 -4.88 -10.05
N LEU A 90 9.65 -5.93 -9.22
CA LEU A 90 10.70 -6.96 -9.31
C LEU A 90 10.66 -7.68 -10.67
N VAL A 91 9.46 -8.07 -11.13
CA VAL A 91 9.30 -8.75 -12.43
C VAL A 91 9.65 -7.80 -13.58
N LEU A 92 9.18 -6.54 -13.53
CA LEU A 92 9.46 -5.56 -14.57
C LEU A 92 10.97 -5.30 -14.75
N ASP A 93 11.69 -5.15 -13.64
CA ASP A 93 13.14 -4.93 -13.61
C ASP A 93 13.91 -6.11 -14.22
N GLY A 94 13.48 -7.34 -13.93
CA GLY A 94 14.04 -8.55 -14.55
C GLY A 94 13.82 -8.57 -16.07
N VAL A 95 12.57 -8.38 -16.52
CA VAL A 95 12.24 -8.38 -17.95
C VAL A 95 12.99 -7.27 -18.71
N GLN A 96 13.13 -6.09 -18.11
CA GLN A 96 13.87 -4.97 -18.71
C GLN A 96 15.38 -5.21 -18.75
N SER A 97 15.93 -6.03 -17.85
CA SER A 97 17.36 -6.41 -17.88
C SER A 97 17.67 -7.45 -18.95
N ASP A 98 16.67 -8.24 -19.36
CA ASP A 98 16.80 -9.32 -20.33
C ASP A 98 16.58 -8.89 -21.80
N THR A 99 16.17 -7.63 -22.05
CA THR A 99 15.81 -7.10 -23.39
C THR A 99 16.87 -6.12 -23.92
#